data_AF-A0A7R9IU21-F1
#
_entry.id   AF-A0A7R9IU21-F1
#
_cell.length_a   1.000
_cell.length_b   1.000
_cell.length_c   1.000
_cell.angle_alpha   90.00
_cell.angle_beta   90.00
_cell.angle_gamma   90.00
#
_symmetry.space_group_name_H-M   'P 1'
#
loop_
_entity.id
_entity.type
_entity.pdbx_description
1 polymer ?
#
loop_
_entity_poly.entity_id
_entity_poly.type
_entity_poly.pdbx_seq_one_letter_code
_entity_poly.pdbx_strand_id
1 'polypeptide(L)'
;ESPHRYVESEVTIHYRSPVRSEAKEVFSEEELARRQAEAMRRIYQEERRRKYLQELQDMNSRRHTDNFTPSQKSPISLNRYDDFLDDISKSKARDRTPEPKLVARALYNFVGQTSRELSFRRGDIIFVRRQIDKNWYEGEHNAMIGLFPFNYIEVRFAWS
;
A
#
# COMPACT_ATOMS: atom_id res chain seq x y z
N GLU A 1 16.86 27.22 40.70
CA GLU A 1 17.14 25.89 41.27
C GLU A 1 15.83 25.30 41.74
N SER A 2 15.31 24.27 41.08
CA SER A 2 13.97 23.74 41.38
C SER A 2 14.00 22.96 42.70
N PRO A 3 13.00 23.11 43.60
CA PRO A 3 13.13 22.66 45.01
C PRO A 3 12.88 21.17 45.21
N HIS A 4 12.56 20.43 44.16
CA HIS A 4 12.17 19.02 44.26
C HIS A 4 13.34 18.11 43.89
N ARG A 5 14.19 17.85 44.88
CA ARG A 5 15.24 16.81 44.81
C ARG A 5 14.59 15.48 45.13
N TYR A 6 14.44 14.62 44.13
CA TYR A 6 13.96 13.25 44.36
C TYR A 6 15.04 12.45 45.07
N VAL A 7 14.68 11.84 46.20
CA VAL A 7 15.56 10.92 46.94
C VAL A 7 15.41 9.55 46.30
N GLU A 8 16.50 9.02 45.72
CA GLU A 8 16.50 7.84 44.85
C GLU A 8 16.41 6.50 45.61
N SER A 9 15.85 6.46 46.82
CA SER A 9 15.84 5.24 47.63
C SER A 9 14.45 4.90 48.14
N GLU A 10 13.99 3.71 47.70
CA GLU A 10 12.80 2.95 48.11
C GLU A 10 11.48 3.25 47.37
N VAL A 11 11.42 2.80 46.12
CA VAL A 11 10.17 2.62 45.38
C VAL A 11 9.70 1.16 45.55
N THR A 12 8.95 0.89 46.62
CA THR A 12 8.44 -0.46 46.90
C THR A 12 7.03 -0.63 46.34
N ILE A 13 6.89 -0.60 45.00
CA ILE A 13 5.59 -0.80 44.35
C ILE A 13 5.22 -2.28 44.36
N HIS A 14 4.29 -2.65 45.25
CA HIS A 14 3.68 -3.96 45.23
C HIS A 14 2.42 -3.93 44.36
N TYR A 15 2.53 -4.40 43.13
CA TYR A 15 1.37 -4.65 42.27
C TYR A 15 0.66 -5.92 42.73
N ARG A 16 -0.29 -5.79 43.66
CA ARG A 16 -1.30 -6.83 43.86
C ARG A 16 -2.65 -6.28 43.50
N SER A 17 -2.98 -6.31 42.21
CA SER A 17 -4.35 -6.08 41.75
C SER A 17 -5.24 -7.13 42.40
N PRO A 18 -6.21 -6.76 43.25
CA PRO A 18 -7.13 -7.72 43.81
C PRO A 18 -7.90 -8.31 42.64
N VAL A 19 -7.72 -9.62 42.41
CA VAL A 19 -8.49 -10.34 41.40
C VAL A 19 -9.91 -10.43 41.91
N ARG A 20 -10.79 -9.50 41.48
CA ARG A 20 -12.22 -9.68 41.63
C ARG A 20 -12.61 -10.92 40.82
N SER A 21 -12.85 -12.02 41.51
CA SER A 21 -13.45 -13.24 40.95
C SER A 21 -14.93 -13.01 40.67
N GLU A 22 -15.26 -12.00 39.87
CA GLU A 22 -16.58 -11.89 39.27
C GLU A 22 -16.58 -12.84 38.07
N ALA A 23 -17.33 -13.94 38.18
CA ALA A 23 -17.54 -14.84 37.06
C ALA A 23 -18.21 -14.03 35.95
N LYS A 24 -17.44 -13.71 34.90
CA LYS A 24 -17.99 -13.06 33.71
C LYS A 24 -19.07 -13.98 33.15
N GLU A 25 -20.27 -13.44 32.92
CA GLU A 25 -21.32 -14.19 32.24
C GLU A 25 -20.76 -14.75 30.93
N VAL A 26 -20.86 -16.06 30.76
CA VAL A 26 -20.36 -16.77 29.59
C VAL A 26 -21.36 -16.52 28.46
N PHE A 27 -21.25 -15.36 27.80
CA PHE A 27 -21.93 -15.13 26.54
C PHE A 27 -21.38 -16.09 25.50
N SER A 28 -22.24 -16.61 24.62
CA SER A 28 -21.81 -17.44 23.50
C SER A 28 -20.78 -16.65 22.66
N GLU A 29 -19.79 -17.35 22.12
CA GLU A 29 -18.73 -16.76 21.27
C GLU A 29 -19.34 -15.96 20.10
N GLU A 30 -20.47 -16.41 19.56
CA GLU A 30 -21.20 -15.75 18.49
C GLU A 30 -21.82 -14.42 18.97
N GLU A 31 -22.38 -14.38 20.17
CA GLU A 31 -23.05 -13.19 20.70
C GLU A 31 -22.03 -12.12 21.15
N LEU A 32 -20.90 -12.56 21.72
CA LEU A 32 -19.77 -11.69 22.01
C LEU A 32 -19.16 -11.12 20.73
N ALA A 33 -19.00 -11.93 19.68
CA ALA A 33 -18.50 -11.49 18.39
C ALA A 33 -19.44 -10.46 17.72
N ARG A 34 -20.76 -10.64 17.79
CA ARG A 34 -21.74 -9.67 17.28
C ARG A 34 -21.63 -8.32 18.00
N ARG A 35 -21.53 -8.33 19.33
CA ARG A 35 -21.42 -7.10 20.13
C ARG A 35 -20.11 -6.37 19.89
N GLN A 36 -19.01 -7.12 19.78
CA GLN A 36 -17.70 -6.57 19.42
C GLN A 36 -17.71 -6.02 17.98
N ALA A 37 -18.32 -6.73 17.03
CA ALA A 37 -18.44 -6.30 15.64
C ALA A 37 -19.27 -5.02 15.49
N GLU A 38 -20.39 -4.90 16.21
CA GLU A 38 -21.19 -3.68 16.24
C GLU A 38 -20.43 -2.50 16.85
N ALA A 39 -19.73 -2.73 17.96
CA ALA A 39 -18.90 -1.70 18.59
C ALA A 39 -17.78 -1.24 17.65
N MET A 40 -17.08 -2.18 17.01
CA MET A 40 -16.06 -1.89 16.01
C MET A 40 -16.67 -1.11 14.84
N ARG A 41 -17.80 -1.56 14.29
CA ARG A 41 -18.47 -0.90 13.16
C ARG A 41 -18.90 0.54 13.49
N ARG A 42 -19.35 0.82 14.71
CA ARG A 42 -19.66 2.18 15.17
C ARG A 42 -18.41 3.06 15.23
N ILE A 43 -17.32 2.56 15.80
CA ILE A 43 -16.05 3.27 15.88
C ILE A 43 -15.55 3.62 14.47
N TYR A 44 -15.53 2.65 13.56
CA TYR A 44 -15.08 2.89 12.17
C TYR A 44 -15.96 3.91 11.43
N GLN A 45 -17.28 3.88 11.63
CA GLN A 45 -18.18 4.87 11.04
C GLN A 45 -17.94 6.28 11.59
N GLU A 46 -17.72 6.40 12.89
CA GLU A 46 -17.45 7.67 13.54
C GLU A 46 -16.09 8.25 13.14
N GLU A 47 -15.05 7.41 13.07
CA GLU A 47 -13.72 7.80 12.60
C GLU A 47 -13.77 8.30 11.14
N ARG A 48 -14.49 7.59 10.27
CA ARG A 48 -14.68 7.99 8.87
C ARG A 48 -15.42 9.32 8.76
N ARG A 49 -16.47 9.52 9.57
CA ARG A 49 -17.21 10.79 9.63
C ARG A 49 -16.34 11.93 10.14
N ARG A 50 -15.52 11.68 11.18
CA ARG A 50 -14.61 12.69 11.75
C ARG A 50 -13.56 13.13 10.74
N LYS A 51 -12.92 12.18 10.04
CA LYS A 51 -11.96 12.47 8.97
C LYS A 51 -12.59 13.32 7.86
N TYR A 52 -13.78 12.95 7.39
CA TYR A 52 -14.49 13.70 6.36
C TYR A 52 -14.77 15.16 6.76
N LEU A 53 -15.20 15.38 8.01
CA LEU A 53 -15.44 16.73 8.52
C LEU A 53 -14.15 17.54 8.65
N GLN A 54 -13.06 16.91 9.12
CA GLN A 54 -11.75 17.56 9.19
C GLN A 54 -11.25 17.98 7.81
N GLU A 55 -11.40 17.12 6.80
CA GLU A 55 -10.97 17.42 5.42
C GLU A 55 -11.73 18.62 4.84
N LEU A 56 -13.05 18.69 5.07
CA LEU A 56 -13.86 19.85 4.69
C LEU A 56 -13.40 21.14 5.39
N GLN A 57 -13.06 21.04 6.69
CA GLN A 57 -12.55 22.17 7.45
C GLN A 57 -11.20 22.63 6.92
N ASP A 58 -10.26 21.71 6.69
CA ASP A 58 -8.95 22.00 6.12
C ASP A 58 -9.08 22.63 4.72
N MET A 59 -9.96 22.11 3.87
CA MET A 59 -10.27 22.70 2.56
C MET A 59 -10.78 24.14 2.69
N ASN A 60 -11.68 24.39 3.64
CA ASN A 60 -12.21 25.73 3.87
C ASN A 60 -11.15 26.68 4.43
N SER A 61 -10.33 26.23 5.38
CA SER A 61 -9.22 27.01 5.93
C SER A 61 -8.14 27.35 4.90
N ARG A 62 -7.84 26.43 3.97
CA ARG A 62 -6.94 26.69 2.83
C ARG A 62 -7.47 27.79 1.92
N ARG A 63 -8.81 27.93 1.79
CA ARG A 63 -9.45 28.99 0.98
C ARG A 63 -9.41 30.36 1.64
N HIS A 64 -9.32 30.43 2.96
CA HIS A 64 -9.42 31.68 3.72
C HIS A 64 -8.09 32.20 4.31
N THR A 65 -6.95 31.55 4.00
CA THR A 65 -5.62 31.94 4.53
C THR A 65 -4.59 32.28 3.44
N ASP A 66 -4.99 32.32 2.17
CA ASP A 66 -4.07 32.46 1.03
C ASP A 66 -3.68 33.93 0.76
N ASN A 67 -2.89 34.51 1.67
CA ASN A 67 -2.12 35.75 1.43
C ASN A 67 -0.64 35.46 1.12
N PHE A 68 -0.30 34.23 0.75
CA PHE A 68 1.08 33.77 0.63
C PHE A 68 1.50 33.65 -0.83
N THR A 69 2.65 34.25 -1.18
CA THR A 69 3.13 34.26 -2.56
C THR A 69 3.48 32.85 -3.05
N PRO A 70 3.32 32.54 -4.36
CA PRO A 70 3.56 31.19 -4.90
C PRO A 70 4.97 30.62 -4.61
N SER A 71 5.98 31.48 -4.42
CA SER A 71 7.37 31.09 -4.14
C SER A 71 7.60 30.54 -2.74
N GLN A 72 6.58 30.61 -1.89
CA GLN A 72 6.71 30.48 -0.47
C GLN A 72 6.09 29.12 -0.03
N LYS A 73 5.30 28.47 -0.89
CA LYS A 73 4.73 27.12 -0.70
C LYS A 73 5.81 26.04 -0.83
N SER A 74 5.83 25.07 0.09
CA SER A 74 6.76 23.95 0.07
C SER A 74 6.56 23.09 -1.20
N PRO A 75 7.62 22.57 -1.84
CA PRO A 75 7.49 21.67 -3.02
C PRO A 75 6.87 20.30 -2.68
N ILE A 76 6.58 20.07 -1.40
CA ILE A 76 6.12 18.81 -0.86
C ILE A 76 4.60 18.94 -0.67
N SER A 77 3.83 18.12 -1.38
CA SER A 77 2.38 18.08 -1.24
C SER A 77 1.96 17.73 0.19
N LEU A 78 0.94 18.42 0.71
CA LEU A 78 0.37 18.14 2.03
C LEU A 78 -0.11 16.69 2.19
N ASN A 79 -0.46 16.00 1.10
CA ASN A 79 -0.95 14.62 1.10
C ASN A 79 0.17 13.56 1.10
N ARG A 80 1.43 13.91 1.36
CA ARG A 80 2.55 12.93 1.34
C ARG A 80 2.45 11.88 2.46
N TYR A 81 1.76 12.16 3.56
CA TYR A 81 1.64 11.25 4.71
C TYR A 81 0.24 10.63 4.88
N ASP A 82 -0.71 10.94 4.00
CA ASP A 82 -2.09 10.42 4.06
C ASP A 82 -2.24 9.01 3.43
N ASP A 83 -1.19 8.50 2.79
CA ASP A 83 -1.18 7.23 2.06
C ASP A 83 -0.93 6.00 2.97
N PHE A 84 -1.42 6.06 4.21
CA PHE A 84 -1.48 4.89 5.10
C PHE A 84 -2.94 4.63 5.45
N LEU A 85 -3.43 3.52 4.91
CA LEU A 85 -4.71 2.82 5.14
C LEU A 85 -5.70 2.98 3.98
N ASP A 86 -5.78 1.91 3.20
CA ASP A 86 -6.93 1.44 2.41
C ASP A 86 -6.89 1.60 0.87
N ASP A 87 -5.82 1.13 0.21
CA ASP A 87 -5.94 0.60 -1.16
C ASP A 87 -4.98 -0.57 -1.43
N ILE A 88 -5.33 -1.76 -0.93
CA ILE A 88 -4.93 -3.01 -1.60
C ILE A 88 -5.77 -3.10 -2.88
N SER A 89 -5.43 -2.34 -3.93
CA SER A 89 -5.68 -2.75 -5.32
C SER A 89 -5.12 -1.86 -6.45
N LYS A 90 -4.78 -0.56 -6.28
CA LYS A 90 -4.45 0.25 -7.48
C LYS A 90 -3.26 1.23 -7.43
N SER A 91 -2.44 1.26 -6.39
CA SER A 91 -1.18 2.02 -6.41
C SER A 91 0.06 1.15 -6.15
N LYS A 92 0.34 0.17 -7.04
CA LYS A 92 1.72 -0.32 -7.25
C LYS A 92 2.57 0.79 -7.91
N ALA A 93 2.73 1.92 -7.21
CA ALA A 93 3.82 2.85 -7.46
C ALA A 93 4.99 2.44 -6.56
N ARG A 94 5.78 1.50 -7.09
CA ARG A 94 7.19 1.26 -6.75
C ARG A 94 7.43 0.60 -5.39
N ASP A 95 7.11 -0.68 -5.34
CA ASP A 95 7.88 -1.63 -4.54
C ASP A 95 9.39 -1.34 -4.75
N ARG A 96 10.04 -0.86 -3.69
CA ARG A 96 11.50 -0.76 -3.58
C ARG A 96 12.10 -2.09 -3.13
N THR A 97 11.52 -3.20 -3.57
CA THR A 97 12.11 -4.52 -3.56
C THR A 97 12.21 -4.94 -5.02
N PRO A 98 13.36 -5.47 -5.47
CA PRO A 98 13.42 -6.08 -6.78
C PRO A 98 12.58 -7.36 -6.73
N GLU A 99 11.27 -7.25 -6.96
CA GLU A 99 10.45 -8.42 -7.25
C GLU A 99 11.12 -9.13 -8.44
N PRO A 100 11.32 -10.46 -8.36
CA PRO A 100 11.96 -11.20 -9.43
C PRO A 100 11.14 -11.02 -10.71
N LYS A 101 11.68 -10.25 -11.64
CA LYS A 101 11.04 -10.02 -12.93
C LYS A 101 11.33 -11.21 -13.82
N LEU A 102 10.27 -11.79 -14.36
CA LEU A 102 10.39 -12.79 -15.40
C LEU A 102 10.91 -12.08 -16.66
N VAL A 103 12.10 -12.47 -17.11
CA VAL A 103 12.70 -11.95 -18.33
C VAL A 103 12.66 -13.04 -19.39
N ALA A 104 12.59 -12.66 -20.65
CA ALA A 104 12.69 -13.59 -21.75
C ALA A 104 13.66 -13.06 -22.80
N ARG A 105 14.40 -13.96 -23.41
CA ARG A 105 15.28 -13.65 -24.53
C ARG A 105 14.61 -14.07 -25.84
N ALA A 106 14.53 -13.18 -26.81
CA ALA A 106 14.01 -13.50 -28.13
C ALA A 106 14.94 -14.48 -28.86
N LEU A 107 14.40 -15.62 -29.28
CA LEU A 107 15.12 -16.63 -30.07
C LEU A 107 15.14 -16.28 -31.56
N TYR A 108 14.10 -15.58 -32.03
CA TYR A 108 13.91 -15.19 -33.43
C TYR A 108 13.44 -13.74 -33.52
N ASN A 109 13.46 -13.19 -34.73
CA ASN A 109 12.82 -11.91 -35.02
C ASN A 109 11.30 -12.11 -35.05
N PHE A 110 10.57 -11.15 -34.51
CA PHE A 110 9.11 -11.12 -34.56
C PHE A 110 8.66 -9.70 -34.92
N VAL A 111 7.79 -9.60 -35.92
CA VAL A 111 7.19 -8.35 -36.36
C VAL A 111 5.71 -8.46 -36.07
N GLY A 112 5.25 -7.67 -35.10
CA GLY A 112 3.84 -7.62 -34.73
C GLY A 112 2.99 -7.15 -35.90
N GLN A 113 1.90 -7.87 -36.16
CA GLN A 113 0.98 -7.56 -37.25
C GLN A 113 -0.08 -6.52 -36.83
N THR A 114 -0.33 -6.42 -35.52
CA THR A 114 -1.31 -5.53 -34.93
C THR A 114 -0.68 -4.59 -33.91
N SER A 115 -1.35 -3.48 -33.58
CA SER A 115 -0.90 -2.55 -32.53
C SER A 115 -0.86 -3.16 -31.12
N ARG A 116 -1.44 -4.36 -30.95
CA ARG A 116 -1.42 -5.11 -29.69
C ARG A 116 -0.21 -6.03 -29.59
N GLU A 117 0.54 -6.25 -30.66
CA GLU A 117 1.68 -7.15 -30.71
C GLU A 117 3.00 -6.39 -30.60
N LEU A 118 3.98 -6.99 -29.93
CA LEU A 118 5.33 -6.45 -29.88
C LEU A 118 6.11 -6.78 -31.15
N SER A 119 7.06 -5.91 -31.49
CA SER A 119 8.09 -6.20 -32.47
C SER A 119 9.45 -6.21 -31.79
N PHE A 120 10.25 -7.22 -32.08
CA PHE A 120 11.58 -7.42 -31.49
C PHE A 120 12.46 -8.27 -32.41
N ARG A 121 13.77 -8.23 -32.15
CA ARG A 121 14.80 -8.97 -32.88
C ARG A 121 15.35 -10.10 -32.01
N ARG A 122 15.95 -11.09 -32.66
CA ARG A 122 16.69 -12.16 -32.00
C ARG A 122 17.74 -11.56 -31.06
N GLY A 123 17.74 -12.02 -29.81
CA GLY A 123 18.65 -11.58 -28.76
C GLY A 123 18.07 -10.49 -27.86
N ASP A 124 16.97 -9.84 -28.24
CA ASP A 124 16.34 -8.81 -27.41
C ASP A 124 15.84 -9.39 -26.09
N ILE A 125 15.87 -8.56 -25.04
CA ILE A 125 15.37 -8.89 -23.72
C ILE A 125 13.99 -8.27 -23.54
N ILE A 126 13.01 -9.12 -23.22
CA ILE A 126 11.62 -8.76 -23.04
C ILE A 126 11.24 -9.04 -21.60
N PHE A 127 10.61 -8.08 -20.92
CA PHE A 127 10.09 -8.29 -19.57
C PHE A 127 8.71 -8.93 -19.67
N VAL A 128 8.58 -10.18 -19.26
CA VAL A 128 7.30 -10.88 -19.31
C VAL A 128 6.44 -10.40 -18.14
N ARG A 129 5.24 -9.89 -18.45
CA ARG A 129 4.30 -9.38 -17.45
C ARG A 129 3.33 -10.47 -17.01
N ARG A 130 2.72 -11.15 -17.97
CA ARG A 130 1.75 -12.24 -17.71
C ARG A 130 1.63 -13.17 -18.90
N GLN A 131 1.27 -14.42 -18.60
CA GLN A 131 0.79 -15.36 -19.60
C GLN A 131 -0.68 -15.08 -19.90
N ILE A 132 -1.01 -14.91 -21.18
CA ILE A 132 -2.40 -14.74 -21.62
C ILE A 132 -3.05 -16.11 -21.84
N ASP A 133 -2.35 -16.98 -22.55
CA ASP A 133 -2.77 -18.36 -22.81
C ASP A 133 -1.53 -19.27 -23.06
N LYS A 134 -1.75 -20.49 -23.57
CA LYS A 134 -0.67 -21.47 -23.84
C LYS A 134 0.30 -21.04 -24.95
N ASN A 135 -0.11 -20.13 -25.83
CA ASN A 135 0.60 -19.72 -27.03
C ASN A 135 1.09 -18.27 -26.96
N TRP A 136 0.48 -17.42 -26.12
CA TRP A 136 0.71 -15.98 -26.08
C TRP A 136 1.07 -15.45 -24.69
N TYR A 137 2.12 -14.63 -24.67
CA TYR A 137 2.53 -13.83 -23.52
C TYR A 137 2.32 -12.35 -23.79
N GLU A 138 2.09 -11.60 -22.71
CA GLU A 138 2.16 -10.15 -22.69
C GLU A 138 3.44 -9.73 -21.97
N GLY A 139 4.19 -8.81 -22.58
CA GLY A 139 5.40 -8.29 -21.98
C GLY A 139 5.69 -6.88 -22.44
N GLU A 140 6.84 -6.40 -22.01
CA GLU A 140 7.33 -5.05 -22.26
C GLU A 140 8.68 -5.09 -22.96
N HIS A 141 8.78 -4.33 -24.06
CA HIS A 141 9.99 -4.16 -24.85
C HIS A 141 10.05 -2.69 -25.33
N ASN A 142 11.17 -2.00 -25.12
CA ASN A 142 11.32 -0.58 -25.49
C ASN A 142 10.17 0.33 -25.01
N ALA A 143 9.73 0.13 -23.76
CA ALA A 143 8.58 0.83 -23.15
C ALA A 143 7.22 0.61 -23.84
N MET A 144 7.15 -0.31 -24.81
CA MET A 144 5.91 -0.75 -25.44
C MET A 144 5.44 -2.04 -24.77
N ILE A 145 4.13 -2.14 -24.53
CA ILE A 145 3.49 -3.35 -24.00
C ILE A 145 2.72 -4.02 -25.13
N GLY A 146 2.89 -5.32 -25.26
CA GLY A 146 2.14 -6.07 -26.25
C GLY A 146 2.36 -7.57 -26.17
N LEU A 147 1.70 -8.24 -27.10
CA LEU A 147 1.62 -9.69 -27.19
C LEU A 147 2.73 -10.26 -28.06
N PHE A 148 3.19 -11.45 -27.71
CA PHE A 148 4.11 -12.22 -28.54
C PHE A 148 3.98 -13.72 -28.29
N PRO A 149 4.33 -14.54 -29.30
CA PRO A 149 4.22 -15.99 -29.19
C PRO A 149 5.26 -16.58 -28.25
N PHE A 150 4.83 -17.51 -27.40
CA PHE A 150 5.69 -18.23 -26.45
C PHE A 150 6.84 -18.98 -27.14
N ASN A 151 6.64 -19.55 -28.33
CA ASN A 151 7.67 -20.33 -29.01
C ASN A 151 8.82 -19.48 -29.58
N TYR A 152 8.71 -18.15 -29.52
CA TYR A 152 9.71 -17.22 -30.08
C TYR A 152 10.69 -16.71 -29.03
N ILE A 153 10.53 -17.13 -27.78
CA ILE A 153 11.25 -16.60 -26.64
C ILE A 153 11.72 -17.72 -25.72
N GLU A 154 12.78 -17.44 -24.99
CA GLU A 154 13.32 -18.31 -23.93
C GLU A 154 13.16 -17.58 -22.60
N VAL A 155 12.27 -18.07 -21.74
CA VAL A 155 12.02 -17.49 -20.42
C VAL A 155 13.17 -17.79 -19.48
N ARG A 156 13.65 -16.77 -18.75
CA ARG A 156 14.68 -16.85 -17.72
C ARG A 156 14.24 -16.07 -16.49
N PHE A 157 14.61 -16.56 -15.31
CA PHE A 157 14.44 -15.80 -14.09
C PHE A 157 15.64 -14.85 -13.94
N ALA A 158 15.39 -13.55 -13.80
CA ALA A 158 16.41 -12.61 -13.38
C ALA A 158 16.37 -12.54 -11.84
N TRP A 159 17.39 -13.10 -11.19
CA TRP A 159 17.68 -12.81 -9.79
C TRP A 159 18.46 -11.50 -9.76
N SER A 160 17.94 -10.50 -9.03
CA SER A 160 18.64 -9.23 -8.80
C SER A 160 19.63 -9.34 -7.66
#